data_AF-A0A9P7UXD7-F1
#
_entry.id   AF-A0A9P7UXD7-F1
#
_cell.length_a   1.000
_cell.length_b   1.000
_cell.length_c   1.000
_cell.angle_alpha   90.00
_cell.angle_beta   90.00
_cell.angle_gamma   90.00
#
_symmetry.space_group_name_H-M   'P 1'
#
loop_
_entity.id
_entity.type
_entity.pdbx_description
1 polymer ?
#
loop_
_entity_poly.entity_id
_entity_poly.type
_entity_poly.pdbx_seq_one_letter_code
_entity_poly.pdbx_strand_id
1 'polypeptide(L)'
;MGIKDGKFVALVRKIEAMENRMFQSPLHKDPRLGELLALYSKRAEHQDRIRSLKRQIQATQDLLQLEELKCRKRVLRRLGFTTADDIVDVKGRVACEISTGDELLLTELVFNGVFNALEPEQCAALLSCFVFDVKSEHPAQLKEELASPLRTLQEIARRIAIVSKESKLPVDENQYVSSFKAELMDVVMQ
;
A
#
# COMPACT_ATOMS: atom_id res chain seq x y z
N MET A 1 21.22 -31.83 29.81
CA MET A 1 20.25 -31.48 28.73
C MET A 1 20.27 -32.44 27.54
N GLY A 2 21.28 -33.30 27.32
CA GLY A 2 21.14 -34.50 26.46
C GLY A 2 20.86 -34.29 24.97
N ILE A 3 20.93 -33.06 24.46
CA ILE A 3 20.61 -32.71 23.08
C ILE A 3 21.75 -33.19 22.16
N LYS A 4 21.42 -34.13 21.25
CA LYS A 4 22.37 -34.75 20.30
C LYS A 4 22.10 -34.37 18.83
N ASP A 5 21.31 -33.33 18.60
CA ASP A 5 21.01 -32.84 17.25
C ASP A 5 22.30 -32.41 16.53
N GLY A 6 22.46 -32.83 15.26
CA GLY A 6 23.64 -32.56 14.46
C GLY A 6 23.87 -31.07 14.20
N LYS A 7 22.79 -30.28 14.06
CA LYS A 7 22.89 -28.82 13.90
C LYS A 7 23.38 -28.16 15.19
N PHE A 8 22.88 -28.65 16.34
CA PHE A 8 23.31 -28.18 17.65
C PHE A 8 24.80 -28.46 17.89
N VAL A 9 25.27 -29.69 17.63
CA VAL A 9 26.69 -30.06 17.76
C VAL A 9 27.59 -29.21 16.85
N ALA A 10 27.15 -28.94 15.62
CA ALA A 10 27.90 -28.06 14.71
C ALA A 10 27.98 -26.61 15.21
N LEU A 11 26.94 -26.11 15.88
CA LEU A 11 26.91 -24.78 16.44
C LEU A 11 27.83 -24.66 17.66
N VAL A 12 27.84 -25.67 18.54
CA VAL A 12 28.78 -25.76 19.68
C VAL A 12 30.23 -25.75 19.19
N ARG A 13 30.57 -26.56 18.18
CA ARG A 13 31.92 -26.55 17.58
C ARG A 13 32.30 -25.18 17.02
N LYS A 14 31.35 -24.43 16.45
CA LYS A 14 31.60 -23.06 15.97
C LYS A 14 31.85 -22.09 17.13
N ILE A 15 31.13 -22.22 18.23
CA ILE A 15 31.36 -21.41 19.44
C ILE A 15 32.77 -21.67 19.97
N GLU A 16 33.15 -22.94 20.16
CA GLU A 16 34.49 -23.31 20.63
C GLU A 16 35.60 -22.76 19.71
N ALA A 17 35.41 -22.84 18.39
CA ALA A 17 36.36 -22.28 17.43
C ALA A 17 36.48 -20.75 17.54
N MET A 18 35.37 -20.04 17.78
CA MET A 18 35.36 -18.58 17.93
C MET A 18 35.94 -18.15 19.28
N GLU A 19 35.70 -18.91 20.35
CA GLU A 19 36.30 -18.69 21.67
C GLU A 19 37.82 -18.86 21.62
N ASN A 20 38.32 -19.93 21.00
CA ASN A 20 39.75 -20.13 20.80
C ASN A 20 40.41 -18.97 20.06
N ARG A 21 39.75 -18.46 19.00
CA ARG A 21 40.23 -17.28 18.27
C ARG A 21 40.20 -16.00 19.12
N MET A 22 39.18 -15.84 19.96
CA MET A 22 39.07 -14.72 20.89
C MET A 22 40.23 -14.74 21.90
N PHE A 23 40.52 -15.88 22.52
CA PHE A 23 41.61 -16.02 23.50
C PHE A 23 43.01 -15.85 22.89
N GLN A 24 43.19 -16.26 21.63
CA GLN A 24 44.44 -16.08 20.88
C GLN A 24 44.66 -14.63 20.41
N SER A 25 43.62 -13.79 20.40
CA SER A 25 43.75 -12.40 19.98
C SER A 25 44.64 -11.62 20.96
N PRO A 26 45.64 -10.86 20.47
CA PRO A 26 46.49 -10.02 21.32
C PRO A 26 45.70 -9.01 22.17
N LEU A 27 44.53 -8.59 21.69
CA LEU A 27 43.66 -7.63 22.37
C LEU A 27 42.95 -8.23 23.59
N HIS A 28 42.81 -9.56 23.67
CA HIS A 28 42.09 -10.23 24.76
C HIS A 28 42.75 -10.01 26.13
N LYS A 29 44.08 -9.79 26.14
CA LYS A 29 44.86 -9.56 27.37
C LYS A 29 45.22 -8.08 27.59
N ASP A 30 44.79 -7.16 26.72
CA ASP A 30 45.08 -5.73 26.88
C ASP A 30 44.16 -5.13 27.96
N PRO A 31 44.69 -4.46 29.01
CA PRO A 31 43.88 -3.80 30.04
C PRO A 31 42.92 -2.74 29.51
N ARG A 32 43.20 -2.17 28.32
CA ARG A 32 42.38 -1.16 27.65
C ARG A 32 41.30 -1.75 26.75
N LEU A 33 41.16 -3.08 26.71
CA LEU A 33 40.19 -3.77 25.85
C LEU A 33 38.77 -3.21 26.02
N GLY A 34 38.34 -2.96 27.25
CA GLY A 34 37.01 -2.41 27.54
C GLY A 34 36.79 -1.03 26.91
N GLU A 35 37.78 -0.13 27.03
CA GLU A 35 37.74 1.21 26.45
C GLU A 35 37.78 1.16 24.91
N LEU A 36 38.71 0.39 24.34
CA LEU A 36 38.86 0.23 22.90
C LEU A 36 37.62 -0.40 22.25
N LEU A 37 37.00 -1.37 22.92
CA LEU A 37 35.77 -2.00 22.46
C LEU A 37 34.59 -1.04 22.53
N ALA A 38 34.49 -0.21 23.57
CA ALA A 38 33.48 0.85 23.66
C ALA A 38 33.65 1.90 22.54
N LEU A 39 34.88 2.33 22.26
CA LEU A 39 35.18 3.25 21.15
C LEU A 39 34.86 2.63 19.79
N TYR A 40 35.21 1.37 19.58
CA TYR A 40 34.88 0.63 18.35
C TYR A 40 33.35 0.49 18.19
N SER A 41 32.63 0.17 19.26
CA SER A 41 31.17 0.08 19.23
C SER A 41 30.52 1.42 18.86
N LYS A 42 30.98 2.53 19.44
CA LYS A 42 30.50 3.88 19.06
C LYS A 42 30.79 4.19 17.60
N ARG A 43 32.00 3.86 17.11
CA ARG A 43 32.35 4.04 15.69
C ARG A 43 31.46 3.21 14.78
N ALA A 44 31.18 1.95 15.13
CA ALA A 44 30.31 1.07 14.35
C ALA A 44 28.87 1.62 14.31
N GLU A 45 28.34 2.07 15.44
CA GLU A 45 27.02 2.71 15.52
C GLU A 45 26.96 3.97 14.65
N HIS A 46 27.97 4.84 14.71
CA HIS A 46 28.06 6.01 13.84
C HIS A 46 28.16 5.63 12.36
N GLN A 47 28.89 4.57 12.01
CA GLN A 47 28.94 4.07 10.63
C GLN A 47 27.58 3.54 10.15
N ASP A 48 26.86 2.82 11.00
CA ASP A 48 25.50 2.34 10.70
C ASP A 48 24.53 3.50 10.53
N ARG A 49 24.64 4.52 11.39
CA ARG A 49 23.85 5.75 11.27
C ARG A 49 24.18 6.55 10.02
N ILE A 50 25.45 6.65 9.63
CA ILE A 50 25.85 7.27 8.36
C ILE A 50 25.27 6.48 7.18
N ARG A 51 25.33 5.15 7.21
CA ARG A 51 24.76 4.30 6.16
C ARG A 51 23.24 4.45 6.05
N SER A 52 22.53 4.48 7.17
CA SER A 52 21.07 4.66 7.19
C SER A 52 20.68 6.06 6.71
N LEU A 53 21.36 7.11 7.18
CA LEU A 53 21.12 8.49 6.75
C LEU A 53 21.41 8.68 5.25
N LYS A 54 22.50 8.09 4.72
CA LYS A 54 22.76 8.11 3.27
C LYS A 54 21.65 7.45 2.47
N ARG A 55 21.13 6.30 2.93
CA ARG A 55 19.98 5.64 2.29
C ARG A 55 18.73 6.51 2.35
N GLN A 56 18.47 7.15 3.49
CA GLN A 56 17.34 8.07 3.64
C GLN A 56 17.46 9.26 2.69
N ILE A 57 18.62 9.93 2.62
CA ILE A 57 18.85 11.05 1.70
C ILE A 57 18.62 10.61 0.25
N GLN A 58 19.13 9.43 -0.13
CA GLN A 58 18.93 8.90 -1.49
C GLN A 58 17.46 8.57 -1.78
N ALA A 59 16.70 8.14 -0.77
CA ALA A 59 15.26 7.90 -0.88
C ALA A 59 14.48 9.22 -0.97
N THR A 60 14.86 10.26 -0.22
CA THR A 60 14.15 11.55 -0.21
C THR A 60 14.35 12.36 -1.50
N GLN A 61 15.27 11.98 -2.39
CA GLN A 61 15.42 12.65 -3.68
C GLN A 61 14.15 12.47 -4.54
N ASP A 62 13.78 13.54 -5.28
CA ASP A 62 12.59 13.71 -6.13
C ASP A 62 12.21 12.52 -7.04
N LEU A 63 13.13 11.58 -7.24
CA LEU A 63 12.94 10.32 -7.94
C LEU A 63 11.74 9.50 -7.42
N LEU A 64 11.50 9.42 -6.12
CA LEU A 64 10.36 8.62 -5.60
C LEU A 64 9.01 9.17 -6.10
N GLN A 65 8.81 10.48 -6.08
CA GLN A 65 7.57 11.10 -6.55
C GLN A 65 7.44 10.98 -8.08
N LEU A 66 8.55 11.06 -8.82
CA LEU A 66 8.55 10.86 -10.27
C LEU A 66 8.25 9.41 -10.66
N GLU A 67 8.71 8.43 -9.89
CA GLU A 67 8.38 7.03 -10.09
C GLU A 67 6.90 6.75 -9.85
N GLU A 68 6.35 7.27 -8.76
CA GLU A 68 4.92 7.16 -8.48
C GLU A 68 4.07 7.83 -9.56
N LEU A 69 4.45 9.04 -10.01
CA LEU A 69 3.77 9.74 -11.10
C LEU A 69 3.76 8.91 -12.39
N LYS A 70 4.86 8.25 -12.74
CA LYS A 70 4.93 7.34 -13.90
C LYS A 70 3.97 6.16 -13.75
N CYS A 71 3.87 5.58 -12.55
CA CYS A 71 2.94 4.51 -12.25
C CYS A 71 1.48 4.97 -12.39
N ARG A 72 1.13 6.14 -11.82
CA ARG A 72 -0.21 6.75 -11.96
C ARG A 72 -0.55 7.08 -13.42
N LYS A 73 0.38 7.66 -14.19
CA LYS A 73 0.20 7.88 -15.63
C LYS A 73 -0.11 6.58 -16.39
N ARG A 74 0.56 5.48 -16.03
CA ARG A 74 0.27 4.17 -16.64
C ARG A 74 -1.17 3.73 -16.36
N VAL A 75 -1.67 3.92 -15.13
CA VAL A 75 -3.07 3.63 -14.78
C VAL A 75 -4.03 4.47 -15.64
N LEU A 76 -3.83 5.79 -15.68
CA LEU A 76 -4.67 6.71 -16.45
C LEU A 76 -4.74 6.33 -17.94
N ARG A 77 -3.60 5.98 -18.55
CA ARG A 77 -3.55 5.51 -19.94
C ARG A 77 -4.28 4.19 -20.15
N ARG A 78 -4.14 3.24 -19.21
CA ARG A 78 -4.79 1.92 -19.31
C ARG A 78 -6.30 1.97 -19.10
N LEU A 79 -6.79 2.92 -18.30
CA LEU A 79 -8.22 3.14 -18.10
C LEU A 79 -8.84 4.07 -19.16
N GLY A 80 -8.02 4.68 -20.02
CA GLY A 80 -8.47 5.58 -21.09
C GLY A 80 -8.81 6.99 -20.62
N PHE A 81 -8.23 7.44 -19.50
CA PHE A 81 -8.36 8.82 -19.03
C PHE A 81 -7.40 9.76 -19.77
N THR A 82 -6.26 9.23 -20.23
CA THR A 82 -5.29 9.94 -21.07
C THR A 82 -4.81 9.04 -22.21
N THR A 83 -4.33 9.67 -23.29
CA THR A 83 -3.68 8.97 -24.40
C THR A 83 -2.23 8.59 -24.06
N ALA A 84 -1.59 7.79 -24.93
CA ALA A 84 -0.18 7.41 -24.78
C ALA A 84 0.78 8.60 -24.68
N ASP A 85 0.42 9.72 -25.32
CA ASP A 85 1.18 10.98 -25.34
C ASP A 85 0.80 11.93 -24.19
N ASP A 86 0.12 11.43 -23.16
CA ASP A 86 -0.35 12.20 -21.99
C ASP A 86 -1.36 13.32 -22.31
N ILE A 87 -2.11 13.18 -23.41
CA ILE A 87 -3.22 14.09 -23.74
C ILE A 87 -4.48 13.60 -23.02
N VAL A 88 -5.19 14.51 -22.35
CA VAL A 88 -6.42 14.19 -21.61
C VAL A 88 -7.53 13.81 -22.59
N ASP A 89 -8.18 12.67 -22.36
CA ASP A 89 -9.31 12.18 -23.15
C ASP A 89 -10.65 12.58 -22.49
N VAL A 90 -11.79 12.25 -23.11
CA VAL A 90 -13.13 12.61 -22.63
C VAL A 90 -13.37 12.07 -21.21
N LYS A 91 -12.99 10.82 -20.91
CA LYS A 91 -13.02 10.27 -19.54
C LYS A 91 -12.23 11.13 -18.57
N GLY A 92 -11.01 11.51 -18.94
CA GLY A 92 -10.16 12.37 -18.12
C GLY A 92 -10.80 13.74 -17.85
N ARG A 93 -11.44 14.35 -18.85
CA ARG A 93 -12.16 15.61 -18.68
C ARG A 93 -13.34 15.49 -17.71
N VAL A 94 -14.11 14.40 -17.78
CA VAL A 94 -15.20 14.13 -16.82
C VAL A 94 -14.64 13.95 -15.41
N ALA A 95 -13.55 13.20 -15.28
CA ALA A 95 -12.89 12.97 -13.99
C ALA A 95 -12.40 14.27 -13.35
N CYS A 96 -11.93 15.25 -14.14
CA CYS A 96 -11.52 16.56 -13.64
C CYS A 96 -12.65 17.36 -12.98
N GLU A 97 -13.92 17.06 -13.27
CA GLU A 97 -15.08 17.72 -12.67
C GLU A 97 -15.54 17.04 -11.36
N ILE A 98 -14.91 15.91 -10.99
CA ILE A 98 -15.23 15.17 -9.76
C ILE A 98 -14.19 15.52 -8.70
N SER A 99 -14.56 16.41 -7.78
CA SER A 99 -13.69 16.82 -6.66
C SER A 99 -13.99 16.12 -5.33
N THR A 100 -15.00 15.25 -5.31
CA THR A 100 -15.48 14.59 -4.09
C THR A 100 -15.74 13.11 -4.38
N GLY A 101 -15.19 12.23 -3.56
CA GLY A 101 -15.16 10.79 -3.81
C GLY A 101 -13.97 10.37 -4.70
N ASP A 102 -13.98 9.12 -5.14
CA ASP A 102 -12.97 8.56 -6.04
C ASP A 102 -13.34 8.86 -7.50
N GLU A 103 -12.57 9.76 -8.12
CA GLU A 103 -12.82 10.27 -9.47
C GLU A 103 -12.66 9.20 -10.57
N LEU A 104 -11.79 8.19 -10.36
CA LEU A 104 -11.57 7.13 -11.32
C LEU A 104 -12.77 6.17 -11.34
N LEU A 105 -13.20 5.73 -10.16
CA LEU A 105 -14.32 4.81 -10.03
C LEU A 105 -15.64 5.46 -10.44
N LEU A 106 -15.92 6.70 -10.01
CA LEU A 106 -17.13 7.41 -10.42
C LEU A 106 -17.19 7.61 -11.93
N THR A 107 -16.08 8.00 -12.56
CA THR A 107 -16.02 8.15 -14.01
C THR A 107 -16.24 6.81 -14.70
N GLU A 108 -15.63 5.71 -14.24
CA GLU A 108 -15.89 4.38 -14.78
C GLU A 108 -17.36 3.95 -14.63
N LEU A 109 -18.01 4.25 -13.50
CA LEU A 109 -19.44 3.96 -13.31
C LEU A 109 -20.32 4.71 -14.31
N VAL A 110 -20.03 5.99 -14.55
CA VAL A 110 -20.74 6.81 -15.56
C VAL A 110 -20.53 6.23 -16.96
N PHE A 111 -19.29 5.94 -17.36
CA PHE A 111 -18.99 5.46 -18.71
C PHE A 111 -19.44 4.01 -18.96
N ASN A 112 -19.56 3.18 -17.92
CA ASN A 112 -20.19 1.86 -18.01
C ASN A 112 -21.72 1.93 -17.94
N GLY A 113 -22.30 3.14 -17.84
CA GLY A 113 -23.75 3.36 -17.88
C GLY A 113 -24.49 2.84 -16.64
N VAL A 114 -23.80 2.66 -15.51
CA VAL A 114 -24.40 2.09 -14.29
C VAL A 114 -25.58 2.94 -13.82
N PHE A 115 -25.44 4.26 -13.86
CA PHE A 115 -26.48 5.21 -13.44
C PHE A 115 -27.67 5.30 -14.41
N ASN A 116 -27.57 4.77 -15.64
CA ASN A 116 -28.64 4.91 -16.64
C ASN A 116 -29.89 4.09 -16.30
N ALA A 117 -29.72 3.01 -15.54
CA ALA A 117 -30.79 2.09 -15.16
C ALA A 117 -31.28 2.31 -13.72
N LEU A 118 -30.79 3.33 -13.03
CA LEU A 118 -31.09 3.60 -11.63
C LEU A 118 -32.06 4.78 -11.52
N GLU A 119 -33.01 4.64 -10.60
CA GLU A 119 -33.86 5.76 -10.18
C GLU A 119 -33.03 6.81 -9.39
N PRO A 120 -33.51 8.06 -9.28
CA PRO A 120 -32.78 9.12 -8.56
C PRO A 120 -32.39 8.74 -7.12
N GLU A 121 -33.30 8.06 -6.40
CA GLU A 121 -33.09 7.59 -5.03
C GLU A 121 -31.98 6.52 -4.96
N GLN A 122 -31.94 5.62 -5.95
CA GLN A 122 -30.90 4.59 -6.06
C GLN A 122 -29.54 5.18 -6.43
N CYS A 123 -29.52 6.22 -7.28
CA CYS A 123 -28.32 6.99 -7.56
C CYS A 123 -27.77 7.63 -6.28
N ALA A 124 -28.61 8.31 -5.51
CA ALA A 124 -28.22 8.95 -4.24
C ALA A 124 -27.67 7.92 -3.24
N ALA A 125 -28.36 6.78 -3.10
CA ALA A 125 -27.92 5.68 -2.24
C ALA A 125 -26.53 5.15 -2.66
N LEU A 126 -26.30 4.85 -3.94
CA LEU A 126 -24.99 4.38 -4.43
C LEU A 126 -23.88 5.41 -4.22
N LEU A 127 -24.17 6.70 -4.42
CA LEU A 127 -23.21 7.80 -4.22
C LEU A 127 -22.83 7.99 -2.75
N SER A 128 -23.67 7.56 -1.80
CA SER A 128 -23.36 7.58 -0.36
C SER A 128 -22.07 6.81 -0.04
N CYS A 129 -21.76 5.77 -0.82
CA CYS A 129 -20.56 4.94 -0.67
C CYS A 129 -19.24 5.69 -0.89
N PHE A 130 -19.28 6.85 -1.55
CA PHE A 130 -18.08 7.66 -1.89
C PHE A 130 -17.77 8.75 -0.86
N VAL A 131 -18.73 9.06 0.01
CA VAL A 131 -18.62 10.17 0.98
C VAL A 131 -18.64 9.68 2.42
N PHE A 132 -19.01 8.42 2.66
CA PHE A 132 -19.13 7.86 3.99
C PHE A 132 -17.84 7.18 4.47
N ASP A 133 -17.07 7.89 5.30
CA ASP A 133 -15.80 7.39 5.85
C ASP A 133 -15.91 6.82 7.27
N VAL A 134 -17.08 6.90 7.94
CA VAL A 134 -17.24 6.45 9.32
C VAL A 134 -17.37 4.93 9.37
N LYS A 135 -16.73 4.27 10.35
CA LYS A 135 -16.94 2.83 10.58
C LYS A 135 -18.28 2.66 11.28
N SER A 136 -19.18 1.88 10.68
CA SER A 136 -20.45 1.50 11.31
C SER A 136 -20.30 0.12 11.95
N GLU A 137 -20.89 -0.07 13.14
CA GLU A 137 -21.03 -1.38 13.77
C GLU A 137 -22.28 -2.13 13.27
N HIS A 138 -23.15 -1.45 12.51
CA HIS A 138 -24.37 -2.03 11.96
C HIS A 138 -24.16 -2.42 10.49
N PRO A 139 -24.30 -3.71 10.15
CA PRO A 139 -24.23 -4.15 8.76
C PRO A 139 -25.44 -3.63 7.98
N ALA A 140 -25.20 -3.14 6.76
CA ALA A 140 -26.24 -2.71 5.86
C ALA A 140 -27.14 -3.89 5.48
N GLN A 141 -28.42 -3.86 5.83
CA GLN A 141 -29.41 -4.79 5.27
C GLN A 141 -29.98 -4.19 3.99
N LEU A 142 -29.28 -4.41 2.87
CA LEU A 142 -29.67 -3.85 1.58
C LEU A 142 -30.77 -4.67 0.92
N LYS A 143 -31.78 -3.98 0.38
CA LYS A 143 -32.73 -4.57 -0.56
C LYS A 143 -31.99 -5.00 -1.85
N GLU A 144 -32.55 -5.98 -2.56
CA GLU A 144 -31.94 -6.54 -3.77
C GLU A 144 -31.66 -5.46 -4.86
N GLU A 145 -32.53 -4.46 -4.93
CA GLU A 145 -32.42 -3.28 -5.80
C GLU A 145 -31.15 -2.44 -5.55
N LEU A 146 -30.66 -2.37 -4.30
CA LEU A 146 -29.43 -1.67 -3.93
C LEU A 146 -28.21 -2.60 -3.93
N ALA A 147 -28.42 -3.90 -3.73
CA ALA A 147 -27.36 -4.89 -3.75
C ALA A 147 -26.76 -5.07 -5.15
N SER A 148 -27.58 -5.00 -6.21
CA SER A 148 -27.10 -5.14 -7.59
C SER A 148 -26.14 -4.00 -8.01
N PRO A 149 -26.49 -2.71 -7.86
CA PRO A 149 -25.58 -1.59 -8.16
C PRO A 149 -24.30 -1.62 -7.32
N LEU A 150 -24.40 -2.00 -6.03
CA LEU A 150 -23.25 -2.14 -5.15
C LEU A 150 -22.27 -3.23 -5.65
N ARG A 151 -22.78 -4.38 -6.13
CA ARG A 151 -21.92 -5.43 -6.70
C ARG A 151 -21.16 -4.93 -7.94
N THR A 152 -21.86 -4.24 -8.84
CA THR A 152 -21.25 -3.63 -10.04
C THR A 152 -20.16 -2.63 -9.66
N LEU A 153 -20.41 -1.78 -8.65
CA LEU A 153 -19.40 -0.87 -8.11
C LEU A 153 -18.17 -1.61 -7.60
N GLN A 154 -18.36 -2.66 -6.79
CA GLN A 154 -17.27 -3.45 -6.24
C GLN A 154 -16.45 -4.19 -7.32
N GLU A 155 -17.10 -4.64 -8.40
CA GLU A 155 -16.43 -5.25 -9.55
C GLU A 155 -15.55 -4.25 -10.30
N ILE A 156 -16.04 -3.05 -10.56
CA ILE A 156 -15.28 -1.99 -11.21
C ILE A 156 -14.14 -1.51 -10.30
N ALA A 157 -14.39 -1.33 -9.00
CA ALA A 157 -13.37 -0.99 -8.02
C ALA A 157 -12.24 -2.04 -8.01
N ARG A 158 -12.58 -3.33 -8.01
CA ARG A 158 -11.61 -4.42 -8.09
C ARG A 158 -10.78 -4.36 -9.38
N ARG A 159 -11.42 -4.06 -10.52
CA ARG A 159 -10.72 -3.88 -11.80
C ARG A 159 -9.70 -2.73 -11.74
N ILE A 160 -10.07 -1.59 -11.16
CA ILE A 160 -9.17 -0.44 -10.97
C ILE A 160 -7.99 -0.81 -10.08
N ALA A 161 -8.24 -1.52 -8.96
CA ALA A 161 -7.19 -1.97 -8.06
C ALA A 161 -6.19 -2.93 -8.75
N ILE A 162 -6.69 -3.89 -9.55
CA ILE A 162 -5.85 -4.80 -10.34
C ILE A 162 -4.97 -4.02 -11.33
N VAL A 163 -5.56 -3.09 -12.09
CA VAL A 163 -4.82 -2.25 -13.04
C VAL A 163 -3.76 -1.39 -12.33
N SER A 164 -4.08 -0.90 -11.13
CA SER A 164 -3.16 -0.11 -10.29
C SER A 164 -1.96 -0.94 -9.82
N LYS A 165 -2.23 -2.16 -9.33
CA LYS A 165 -1.21 -3.11 -8.89
C LYS A 165 -0.30 -3.58 -10.03
N GLU A 166 -0.88 -3.93 -11.17
CA GLU A 166 -0.12 -4.24 -12.40
C GLU A 166 0.72 -3.05 -12.89
N SER A 167 0.29 -1.83 -12.56
CA SER A 167 1.02 -0.60 -12.85
C SER A 167 2.08 -0.26 -11.80
N LYS A 168 2.33 -1.14 -10.83
CA LYS A 168 3.29 -1.01 -9.71
C LYS A 168 2.93 0.02 -8.65
N LEU A 169 1.65 0.39 -8.54
CA LEU A 169 1.18 1.15 -7.37
C LEU A 169 0.96 0.20 -6.19
N PRO A 170 1.31 0.61 -4.95
CA PRO A 170 1.13 -0.18 -3.75
C PRO A 170 -0.33 -0.13 -3.26
N VAL A 171 -1.25 -0.66 -4.06
CA VAL A 171 -2.68 -0.73 -3.74
C VAL A 171 -3.04 -2.15 -3.30
N ASP A 172 -3.70 -2.28 -2.14
CA ASP A 172 -4.33 -3.52 -1.73
C ASP A 172 -5.77 -3.58 -2.28
N GLU A 173 -6.06 -4.65 -3.03
CA GLU A 173 -7.34 -4.80 -3.72
C GLU A 173 -8.53 -4.89 -2.76
N ASN A 174 -8.38 -5.60 -1.64
CA ASN A 174 -9.46 -5.77 -0.67
C ASN A 174 -9.70 -4.47 0.08
N GLN A 175 -8.63 -3.79 0.49
CA GLN A 175 -8.70 -2.50 1.16
C GLN A 175 -9.40 -1.46 0.27
N TYR A 176 -9.02 -1.36 -1.00
CA TYR A 176 -9.62 -0.43 -1.96
C TYR A 176 -11.11 -0.72 -2.19
N VAL A 177 -11.51 -1.97 -2.34
CA VAL A 177 -12.95 -2.29 -2.48
C VAL A 177 -13.71 -2.01 -1.20
N SER A 178 -13.11 -2.27 -0.03
CA SER A 178 -13.73 -2.06 1.28
C SER A 178 -13.81 -0.60 1.73
N SER A 179 -13.11 0.33 1.07
CA SER A 179 -13.21 1.76 1.38
C SER A 179 -14.55 2.34 0.98
N PHE A 180 -15.27 1.71 0.04
CA PHE A 180 -16.60 2.11 -0.38
C PHE A 180 -17.66 1.47 0.51
N LYS A 181 -18.16 2.25 1.47
CA LYS A 181 -19.00 1.78 2.57
C LYS A 181 -20.49 1.88 2.26
N ALA A 182 -21.20 0.77 2.38
CA ALA A 182 -22.60 0.66 1.99
C ALA A 182 -23.61 0.96 3.12
N GLU A 183 -23.13 1.27 4.32
CA GLU A 183 -23.95 1.35 5.54
C GLU A 183 -24.95 2.51 5.55
N LEU A 184 -24.73 3.55 4.75
CA LEU A 184 -25.69 4.64 4.57
C LEU A 184 -26.64 4.46 3.38
N MET A 185 -26.46 3.45 2.53
CA MET A 185 -27.25 3.32 1.31
C MET A 185 -28.75 3.21 1.59
N ASP A 186 -29.15 2.44 2.61
CA ASP A 186 -30.57 2.26 2.97
C ASP A 186 -31.16 3.53 3.61
N VAL A 187 -30.34 4.29 4.36
CA VAL A 187 -30.77 5.55 4.99
C VAL A 187 -30.96 6.64 3.94
N VAL A 188 -30.10 6.70 2.92
CA VAL A 188 -30.16 7.69 1.84
C VAL A 188 -31.26 7.36 0.81
N MET A 189 -31.72 6.11 0.76
CA MET A 189 -32.82 5.68 -0.10
C MET A 189 -34.20 6.06 0.44
N GLN A 190 -34.33 6.35 1.74
CA GLN A 190 -35.58 6.75 2.41
C GLN A 190 -35.91 8.24 2.20
#